data_AF-A0A3D5TIK0-F1
#
_entry.id   AF-A0A3D5TIK0-F1
#
_cell.length_a   1.000
_cell.length_b   1.000
_cell.length_c   1.000
_cell.angle_alpha   90.00
_cell.angle_beta   90.00
_cell.angle_gamma   90.00
#
_symmetry.space_group_name_H-M   'P 1'
#
loop_
_entity.id
_entity.type
_entity.pdbx_description
1 polymer ?
#
loop_
_entity_poly.entity_id
_entity_poly.type
_entity_poly.pdbx_seq_one_letter_code
_entity_poly.pdbx_strand_id
1 'polypeptide(L)'
;MKKRMTSLVLALAMWLSLCTTVFAADTEAEDTPLILSDADDIATYESYDVEMTDQDEYVFVDPDLVTPITRAGGDTYLYSYYKYVRHVIKRYDITPAQNGVFLVSVARGQTKSTTKTVKNTGIIGFKADASVDFRKAISSKLGANAQYELTVSVTTEEKFTFPAGEPGNSASFYLGIGYDEVTYTYDIYDVYLGSGSGGGMGTGNYTKNRATVGTTIDSPKKVVYSRTASY
;
A
#
# COMPACT_ATOMS: atom_id res chain seq x y z
N MET A 1 46.96 -64.65 -28.34
CA MET A 1 46.78 -64.03 -27.01
C MET A 1 46.54 -62.53 -27.25
N LYS A 2 45.38 -62.02 -27.67
CA LYS A 2 43.99 -62.11 -27.21
C LYS A 2 43.72 -61.44 -25.85
N LYS A 3 43.37 -60.15 -25.97
CA LYS A 3 42.28 -59.44 -25.29
C LYS A 3 42.57 -58.87 -23.89
N ARG A 4 42.08 -57.63 -23.71
CA ARG A 4 41.78 -56.89 -22.46
C ARG A 4 42.88 -55.96 -21.92
N MET A 5 43.18 -54.88 -22.65
CA MET A 5 43.82 -53.69 -22.04
C MET A 5 43.29 -52.34 -22.54
N THR A 6 42.20 -52.32 -23.31
CA THR A 6 41.61 -51.08 -23.86
C THR A 6 40.23 -50.73 -23.27
N SER A 7 39.80 -51.41 -22.19
CA SER A 7 38.48 -51.20 -21.57
C SER A 7 38.51 -50.39 -20.26
N LEU A 8 39.69 -50.01 -19.73
CA LEU A 8 39.76 -49.33 -18.43
C LEU A 8 39.79 -47.79 -18.55
N VAL A 9 40.17 -47.24 -19.70
CA VAL A 9 40.24 -45.78 -19.91
C VAL A 9 38.89 -45.20 -20.39
N LEU A 10 38.04 -46.02 -21.02
CA LEU A 10 36.70 -45.59 -21.45
C LEU A 10 35.63 -45.65 -20.34
N ALA A 11 35.90 -46.36 -19.24
CA ALA A 11 34.96 -46.48 -18.11
C ALA A 11 35.11 -45.37 -17.06
N LEU A 12 36.25 -44.66 -17.02
CA LEU A 12 36.45 -43.52 -16.10
C LEU A 12 35.91 -42.20 -16.68
N ALA A 13 35.70 -42.13 -17.99
CA ALA A 13 35.12 -40.96 -18.67
C ALA A 13 33.57 -40.94 -18.64
N MET A 14 32.91 -42.04 -18.25
CA MET A 14 31.44 -42.12 -18.14
C MET A 14 30.89 -41.98 -16.71
N TRP A 15 31.76 -41.73 -15.72
CA TRP A 15 31.36 -41.51 -14.31
C TRP A 15 31.53 -40.07 -13.80
N LEU A 16 31.76 -39.11 -14.70
CA LEU A 16 31.60 -37.67 -14.43
C LEU A 16 30.39 -37.05 -15.17
N SER A 17 29.39 -37.87 -15.49
CA SER A 17 28.13 -37.45 -16.11
C SER A 17 26.92 -37.56 -15.17
N LEU A 18 27.12 -37.33 -13.87
CA LEU A 18 26.02 -37.18 -12.91
C LEU A 18 26.03 -35.78 -12.29
N CYS A 19 25.03 -35.01 -12.67
CA CYS A 19 24.47 -33.86 -11.96
C CYS A 19 25.38 -32.62 -11.81
N THR A 20 25.62 -31.92 -12.91
CA THR A 20 25.49 -30.45 -12.83
C THR A 20 24.01 -30.11 -13.05
N THR A 21 23.21 -30.24 -11.99
CA THR A 21 22.08 -29.33 -11.87
C THR A 21 22.71 -27.94 -11.89
N VAL A 22 22.62 -27.27 -13.03
CA VAL A 22 22.67 -25.82 -13.07
C VAL A 22 21.56 -25.42 -12.11
N PHE A 23 21.94 -25.18 -10.85
CA PHE A 23 21.25 -24.18 -10.09
C PHE A 23 21.40 -22.95 -10.98
N ALA A 24 20.34 -22.66 -11.75
CA ALA A 24 19.95 -21.29 -11.89
C ALA A 24 19.86 -20.82 -10.43
N ALA A 25 20.96 -20.23 -9.96
CA ALA A 25 20.85 -19.29 -8.89
C ALA A 25 19.92 -18.24 -9.49
N ASP A 26 18.62 -18.40 -9.20
CA ASP A 26 17.74 -17.27 -9.01
C ASP A 26 18.53 -16.37 -8.08
N THR A 27 19.27 -15.48 -8.72
CA THR A 27 19.74 -14.27 -8.07
C THR A 27 18.43 -13.54 -7.91
N GLU A 28 17.73 -13.84 -6.83
CA GLU A 28 16.76 -12.92 -6.26
C GLU A 28 17.55 -11.62 -6.16
N ALA A 29 17.32 -10.74 -7.14
CA ALA A 29 17.85 -9.41 -7.11
C ALA A 29 17.41 -8.88 -5.76
N GLU A 30 18.39 -8.60 -4.90
CA GLU A 30 18.12 -8.01 -3.60
C GLU A 30 17.17 -6.84 -3.84
N ASP A 31 15.99 -6.97 -3.25
CA ASP A 31 14.89 -6.02 -3.24
C ASP A 31 15.33 -4.81 -2.39
N THR A 32 16.39 -4.16 -2.86
CA THR A 32 16.86 -2.90 -2.31
C THR A 32 15.84 -1.87 -2.77
N PRO A 33 15.11 -1.21 -1.83
CA PRO A 33 14.14 -0.21 -2.20
C PRO A 33 14.89 0.90 -2.93
N LEU A 34 14.67 0.99 -4.24
CA LEU A 34 15.30 2.01 -5.06
C LEU A 34 14.66 3.35 -4.73
N ILE A 35 15.38 4.19 -3.99
CA ILE A 35 15.03 5.58 -3.77
C ILE A 35 15.36 6.33 -5.06
N LEU A 36 14.32 6.72 -5.82
CA LEU A 36 14.47 7.50 -7.04
C LEU A 36 14.89 8.93 -6.68
N SER A 37 16.05 9.38 -7.17
CA SER A 37 16.45 10.79 -7.13
C SER A 37 15.79 11.56 -8.28
N ASP A 38 15.47 12.84 -8.07
CA ASP A 38 14.76 13.77 -8.98
C ASP A 38 15.35 13.95 -10.40
N ALA A 39 16.41 13.22 -10.77
CA ALA A 39 17.19 13.42 -12.01
C ALA A 39 17.01 12.32 -13.08
N ASP A 40 16.17 11.30 -12.84
CA ASP A 40 15.86 10.32 -13.87
C ASP A 40 14.63 10.79 -14.67
N ASP A 41 14.69 10.71 -16.01
CA ASP A 41 13.56 10.95 -16.91
C ASP A 41 12.43 9.94 -16.64
N ILE A 42 11.55 10.25 -15.69
CA ILE A 42 10.42 9.42 -15.26
C ILE A 42 9.15 9.99 -15.90
N ALA A 43 8.65 9.33 -16.93
CA ALA A 43 7.31 9.59 -17.48
C ALA A 43 6.27 8.82 -16.66
N THR A 44 5.41 9.52 -15.93
CA THR A 44 4.23 8.94 -15.27
C THR A 44 3.22 8.47 -16.31
N TYR A 45 2.90 7.17 -16.32
CA TYR A 45 2.02 6.56 -17.31
C TYR A 45 0.54 6.68 -16.88
N GLU A 46 0.20 6.30 -15.65
CA GLU A 46 -1.14 6.46 -15.06
C GLU A 46 -1.06 6.55 -13.52
N SER A 47 -1.90 7.40 -12.90
CA SER A 47 -2.11 7.49 -11.46
C SER A 47 -3.56 7.17 -11.11
N TYR A 48 -3.76 6.34 -10.09
CA TYR A 48 -5.10 5.93 -9.65
C TYR A 48 -5.34 6.37 -8.20
N ASP A 49 -6.52 6.92 -7.94
CA ASP A 49 -6.98 7.21 -6.59
C ASP A 49 -7.11 5.90 -5.80
N VAL A 50 -6.81 5.96 -4.50
CA VAL A 50 -7.01 4.81 -3.60
C VAL A 50 -8.50 4.59 -3.41
N GLU A 51 -8.99 3.38 -3.72
CA GLU A 51 -10.37 3.00 -3.43
C GLU A 51 -10.62 3.05 -1.92
N MET A 52 -11.57 3.88 -1.51
CA MET A 52 -11.98 3.99 -0.11
C MET A 52 -12.94 2.86 0.22
N THR A 53 -12.86 2.35 1.45
CA THR A 53 -13.81 1.36 1.95
C THR A 53 -15.18 1.98 2.22
N ASP A 54 -16.25 1.16 2.15
CA ASP A 54 -17.61 1.55 2.55
C ASP A 54 -17.76 1.77 4.07
N GLN A 55 -16.67 1.69 4.82
CA GLN A 55 -16.68 1.94 6.25
C GLN A 55 -16.81 3.44 6.52
N ASP A 56 -18.00 3.88 6.93
CA ASP A 56 -18.24 5.30 7.22
C ASP A 56 -17.98 5.68 8.68
N GLU A 57 -17.95 4.69 9.57
CA GLU A 57 -17.77 4.90 11.01
C GLU A 57 -16.60 4.07 11.58
N TYR A 58 -15.81 4.71 12.45
CA TYR A 58 -14.77 4.06 13.23
C TYR A 58 -15.05 4.23 14.72
N VAL A 59 -15.41 3.14 15.40
CA VAL A 59 -15.78 3.10 16.81
C VAL A 59 -14.54 2.84 17.68
N PHE A 60 -14.40 3.58 18.77
CA PHE A 60 -13.32 3.43 19.74
C PHE A 60 -13.76 3.83 21.15
N VAL A 61 -12.92 3.54 22.14
CA VAL A 61 -13.15 3.96 23.53
C VAL A 61 -12.16 5.09 23.84
N ASP A 62 -12.64 6.33 23.90
CA ASP A 62 -11.91 7.46 24.47
C ASP A 62 -11.68 7.25 25.99
N PRO A 63 -10.43 7.03 26.44
CA PRO A 63 -10.13 6.79 27.85
C PRO A 63 -10.41 7.99 28.75
N ASP A 64 -10.37 9.22 28.21
CA ASP A 64 -10.58 10.44 28.99
C ASP A 64 -12.06 10.63 29.39
N LEU A 65 -12.97 9.98 28.65
CA LEU A 65 -14.40 9.99 28.91
C LEU A 65 -14.87 8.83 29.79
N VAL A 66 -14.00 7.83 30.04
CA VAL A 66 -14.30 6.71 30.94
C VAL A 66 -14.28 7.19 32.38
N THR A 67 -15.40 7.73 32.84
CA THR A 67 -15.56 8.07 34.26
C THR A 67 -15.79 6.80 35.09
N PRO A 68 -15.11 6.63 36.25
CA PRO A 68 -15.49 5.60 37.21
C PRO A 68 -16.93 5.85 37.66
N ILE A 69 -17.79 4.84 37.50
CA ILE A 69 -19.23 4.92 37.82
C ILE A 69 -19.41 5.34 39.28
N THR A 70 -19.58 6.64 39.52
CA THR A 70 -20.01 7.19 40.80
C THR A 70 -21.52 7.34 40.72
N ARG A 71 -22.20 6.40 41.36
CA ARG A 71 -23.65 6.20 41.23
C ARG A 71 -24.41 7.38 41.87
N ALA A 72 -24.76 8.40 41.08
CA ALA A 72 -25.91 9.29 41.30
C ALA A 72 -26.16 10.19 40.07
N GLY A 73 -27.05 9.76 39.16
CA GLY A 73 -27.77 10.66 38.24
C GLY A 73 -27.04 11.21 37.01
N GLY A 74 -25.80 10.79 36.73
CA GLY A 74 -25.07 11.19 35.51
C GLY A 74 -25.23 10.21 34.35
N ASP A 75 -25.14 10.71 33.12
CA ASP A 75 -25.09 9.87 31.92
C ASP A 75 -23.78 9.08 31.87
N THR A 76 -23.84 7.84 31.40
CA THR A 76 -22.69 6.93 31.41
C THR A 76 -22.09 6.84 30.01
N TYR A 77 -20.79 7.16 29.88
CA TYR A 77 -20.07 7.04 28.62
C TYR A 77 -19.99 5.58 28.15
N LEU A 78 -20.21 5.34 26.86
CA LEU A 78 -20.14 4.01 26.24
C LEU A 78 -18.97 3.90 25.26
N TYR A 79 -18.96 4.73 24.22
CA TYR A 79 -17.95 4.75 23.18
C TYR A 79 -18.01 6.07 22.40
N SER A 80 -16.97 6.35 21.62
CA SER A 80 -16.95 7.42 20.64
C SER A 80 -16.77 6.83 19.25
N TYR A 81 -17.19 7.58 18.23
CA TYR A 81 -16.91 7.19 16.84
C TYR A 81 -16.59 8.40 15.97
N TYR A 82 -15.72 8.16 14.99
CA TYR A 82 -15.47 9.09 13.90
C TYR A 82 -16.39 8.75 12.74
N LYS A 83 -17.05 9.75 12.17
CA LYS A 83 -17.85 9.64 10.95
C LYS A 83 -17.16 10.39 9.82
N TYR A 84 -16.91 9.70 8.71
CA TYR A 84 -16.27 10.30 7.55
C TYR A 84 -17.16 11.42 6.97
N VAL A 85 -16.55 12.58 6.69
CA VAL A 85 -17.24 13.72 6.05
C VAL A 85 -16.77 13.89 4.62
N ARG A 86 -15.46 14.11 4.43
CA ARG A 86 -14.85 14.34 3.11
C ARG A 86 -13.33 14.24 3.16
N HIS A 87 -12.73 14.18 1.98
CA HIS A 87 -11.31 14.46 1.77
C HIS A 87 -11.11 15.53 0.69
N VAL A 88 -9.94 16.18 0.70
CA VAL A 88 -9.54 17.15 -0.31
C VAL A 88 -8.06 16.92 -0.63
N ILE A 89 -7.75 16.65 -1.90
CA ILE A 89 -6.37 16.60 -2.37
C ILE A 89 -5.82 18.03 -2.43
N LYS A 90 -4.70 18.25 -1.76
CA LYS A 90 -3.99 19.54 -1.69
C LYS A 90 -2.94 19.65 -2.78
N ARG A 91 -2.17 18.58 -2.97
CA ARG A 91 -1.09 18.51 -3.95
C ARG A 91 -0.98 17.10 -4.50
N TYR A 92 -0.80 17.00 -5.80
CA TYR A 92 -0.51 15.74 -6.47
C TYR A 92 1.01 15.50 -6.52
N ASP A 93 1.41 14.23 -6.47
CA ASP A 93 2.78 13.75 -6.75
C ASP A 93 3.86 14.51 -5.95
N ILE A 94 3.69 14.52 -4.63
CA ILE A 94 4.56 15.30 -3.73
C ILE A 94 5.96 14.72 -3.56
N THR A 95 6.17 13.47 -3.92
CA THR A 95 7.47 12.79 -3.90
C THR A 95 7.63 11.94 -5.17
N PRO A 96 8.87 11.70 -5.62
CA PRO A 96 9.14 10.68 -6.64
C PRO A 96 8.57 9.33 -6.24
N ALA A 97 8.23 8.51 -7.24
CA ALA A 97 7.78 7.15 -6.98
C ALA A 97 8.85 6.36 -6.22
N GLN A 98 8.44 5.49 -5.29
CA GLN A 98 9.33 4.67 -4.47
C GLN A 98 9.01 3.18 -4.65
N ASN A 99 9.91 2.31 -4.18
CA ASN A 99 9.72 0.86 -4.12
C ASN A 99 9.36 0.22 -5.48
N GLY A 100 9.99 0.64 -6.58
CA GLY A 100 9.60 0.18 -7.91
C GLY A 100 9.71 -1.34 -8.13
N VAL A 101 8.58 -2.01 -8.35
CA VAL A 101 8.54 -3.45 -8.67
C VAL A 101 8.44 -3.66 -10.18
N PHE A 102 9.32 -4.49 -10.74
CA PHE A 102 9.40 -4.72 -12.18
C PHE A 102 8.13 -5.40 -12.75
N LEU A 103 7.59 -4.80 -13.81
CA LEU A 103 6.43 -5.31 -14.55
C LEU A 103 6.87 -6.06 -15.81
N VAL A 104 7.45 -5.33 -16.77
CA VAL A 104 7.78 -5.85 -18.09
C VAL A 104 8.85 -4.98 -18.77
N SER A 105 9.63 -5.57 -19.66
CA SER A 105 10.49 -4.83 -20.60
C SER A 105 9.98 -4.98 -22.03
N VAL A 106 9.98 -3.87 -22.76
CA VAL A 106 9.47 -3.75 -24.12
C VAL A 106 10.58 -3.20 -25.02
N ALA A 107 10.87 -3.90 -26.11
CA ALA A 107 11.84 -3.43 -27.09
C ALA A 107 11.31 -2.23 -27.88
N ARG A 108 12.19 -1.42 -28.44
CA ARG A 108 11.82 -0.25 -29.24
C ARG A 108 10.85 -0.58 -30.36
N GLY A 109 9.78 0.20 -30.47
CA GLY A 109 8.73 0.04 -31.47
C GLY A 109 7.82 -1.17 -31.24
N GLN A 110 7.97 -1.90 -30.13
CA GLN A 110 7.12 -3.03 -29.79
C GLN A 110 6.02 -2.62 -28.81
N THR A 111 4.98 -3.45 -28.78
CA THR A 111 3.96 -3.45 -27.73
C THR A 111 3.86 -4.85 -27.15
N LYS A 112 3.84 -4.98 -25.83
CA LYS A 112 3.72 -6.25 -25.14
C LYS A 112 2.51 -6.24 -24.22
N SER A 113 1.72 -7.30 -24.29
CA SER A 113 0.68 -7.60 -23.30
C SER A 113 1.19 -8.68 -22.37
N THR A 114 0.92 -8.52 -21.07
CA THR A 114 1.19 -9.53 -20.06
C THR A 114 0.05 -9.55 -19.06
N THR A 115 -0.21 -10.72 -18.48
CA THR A 115 -1.09 -10.84 -17.32
C THR A 115 -0.25 -11.11 -16.08
N LYS A 116 0.07 -10.06 -15.33
CA LYS A 116 0.84 -10.17 -14.09
C LYS A 116 0.15 -9.38 -12.99
N THR A 117 -0.13 -10.04 -11.87
CA THR A 117 -0.51 -9.37 -10.64
C THR A 117 0.76 -9.05 -9.85
N VAL A 118 1.05 -7.76 -9.70
CA VAL A 118 2.14 -7.25 -8.86
C VAL A 118 1.54 -6.46 -7.71
N LYS A 119 2.11 -6.65 -6.52
CA LYS A 119 1.73 -5.92 -5.31
C LYS A 119 2.89 -5.05 -4.88
N ASN A 120 2.58 -3.87 -4.36
CA ASN A 120 3.54 -2.96 -3.77
C ASN A 120 2.88 -2.28 -2.58
N THR A 121 3.67 -1.90 -1.58
CA THR A 121 3.16 -1.40 -0.30
C THR A 121 3.74 -0.03 -0.01
N GLY A 122 2.85 0.93 0.23
CA GLY A 122 3.18 2.27 0.72
C GLY A 122 2.73 2.47 2.16
N ILE A 123 3.29 3.44 2.87
CA ILE A 123 2.93 3.75 4.26
C ILE A 123 2.29 5.13 4.32
N ILE A 124 1.14 5.26 4.97
CA ILE A 124 0.49 6.56 5.14
C ILE A 124 1.36 7.48 6.03
N GLY A 125 1.76 8.63 5.48
CA GLY A 125 2.54 9.64 6.20
C GLY A 125 1.65 10.67 6.90
N PHE A 126 1.55 10.65 8.23
CA PHE A 126 0.75 11.65 8.95
C PHE A 126 1.57 12.92 9.28
N LYS A 127 1.14 14.10 8.81
CA LYS A 127 1.88 15.37 9.00
C LYS A 127 1.59 16.09 10.31
N ALA A 128 0.43 15.87 10.91
CA ALA A 128 0.04 16.48 12.17
C ALA A 128 -0.02 15.45 13.30
N ASP A 129 -0.03 15.94 14.54
CA ASP A 129 -0.30 15.14 15.75
C ASP A 129 -1.78 14.76 15.83
N ALA A 130 -2.26 14.00 14.84
CA ALA A 130 -3.53 13.32 14.91
C ALA A 130 -3.47 12.25 16.02
N SER A 131 -4.53 12.16 16.83
CA SER A 131 -4.68 11.12 17.85
C SER A 131 -4.58 9.73 17.22
N VAL A 132 -4.17 8.74 18.02
CA VAL A 132 -4.00 7.36 17.56
C VAL A 132 -5.29 6.82 16.92
N ASP A 133 -6.44 7.06 17.56
CA ASP A 133 -7.72 6.59 17.03
C ASP A 133 -8.13 7.32 15.74
N PHE A 134 -7.76 8.59 15.58
CA PHE A 134 -8.02 9.30 14.33
C PHE A 134 -7.15 8.77 13.18
N ARG A 135 -5.88 8.42 13.45
CA ARG A 135 -5.01 7.75 12.48
C ARG A 135 -5.60 6.40 12.05
N LYS A 136 -6.07 5.59 13.00
CA LYS A 136 -6.75 4.33 12.71
C LYS A 136 -8.03 4.50 11.89
N ALA A 137 -8.83 5.54 12.17
CA ALA A 137 -10.04 5.82 11.39
C ALA A 137 -9.73 6.10 9.91
N ILE A 138 -8.69 6.89 9.64
CA ILE A 138 -8.23 7.19 8.27
C ILE A 138 -7.67 5.94 7.61
N SER A 139 -6.82 5.18 8.30
CA SER A 139 -6.24 3.95 7.77
C SER A 139 -7.30 2.89 7.46
N SER A 140 -8.31 2.75 8.30
CA SER A 140 -9.45 1.85 8.05
C SER A 140 -10.25 2.27 6.81
N LYS A 141 -10.47 3.58 6.63
CA LYS A 141 -11.15 4.13 5.45
C LYS A 141 -10.37 3.89 4.16
N LEU A 142 -9.04 3.87 4.25
CA LEU A 142 -8.15 3.58 3.13
C LEU A 142 -7.86 2.08 2.94
N GLY A 143 -8.36 1.21 3.81
CA GLY A 143 -8.06 -0.23 3.76
C GLY A 143 -6.62 -0.59 4.13
N ALA A 144 -5.92 0.30 4.84
CA ALA A 144 -4.57 0.06 5.34
C ALA A 144 -4.57 -0.84 6.58
N ASN A 145 -3.45 -1.52 6.83
CA ASN A 145 -3.29 -2.38 8.01
C ASN A 145 -2.99 -1.59 9.29
N ALA A 146 -2.75 -2.31 10.40
CA ALA A 146 -2.48 -1.71 11.71
C ALA A 146 -1.16 -0.90 11.78
N GLN A 147 -0.24 -1.14 10.84
CA GLN A 147 1.01 -0.40 10.65
C GLN A 147 0.85 0.79 9.70
N TYR A 148 -0.39 1.07 9.27
CA TYR A 148 -0.74 2.12 8.30
C TYR A 148 -0.19 1.84 6.90
N GLU A 149 0.09 0.58 6.60
CA GLU A 149 0.54 0.14 5.28
C GLU A 149 -0.66 -0.08 4.36
N LEU A 150 -0.60 0.53 3.18
CA LEU A 150 -1.55 0.37 2.10
C LEU A 150 -0.91 -0.48 1.00
N THR A 151 -1.44 -1.68 0.80
CA THR A 151 -1.03 -2.53 -0.32
C THR A 151 -1.80 -2.14 -1.57
N VAL A 152 -1.11 -1.61 -2.57
CA VAL A 152 -1.66 -1.40 -3.91
C VAL A 152 -1.32 -2.60 -4.78
N SER A 153 -2.27 -3.02 -5.61
CA SER A 153 -2.04 -4.12 -6.55
C SER A 153 -2.39 -3.69 -7.96
N VAL A 154 -1.62 -4.20 -8.92
CA VAL A 154 -1.90 -4.05 -10.33
C VAL A 154 -2.00 -5.44 -10.91
N THR A 155 -3.20 -5.83 -11.31
CA THR A 155 -3.39 -6.91 -12.27
C THR A 155 -3.29 -6.27 -13.63
N THR A 156 -2.10 -6.34 -14.23
CA THR A 156 -1.92 -5.84 -15.59
C THR A 156 -2.64 -6.81 -16.52
N GLU A 157 -3.72 -6.40 -17.17
CA GLU A 157 -4.05 -6.87 -18.53
C GLU A 157 -3.76 -5.68 -19.46
N GLU A 158 -2.55 -5.13 -19.33
CA GLU A 158 -2.19 -3.84 -19.92
C GLU A 158 -1.26 -4.05 -21.12
N LYS A 159 -1.50 -3.27 -22.17
CA LYS A 159 -0.60 -3.15 -23.32
C LYS A 159 0.47 -2.11 -22.98
N PHE A 160 1.70 -2.56 -22.84
CA PHE A 160 2.85 -1.68 -22.65
C PHE A 160 3.51 -1.43 -24.00
N THR A 161 3.56 -0.17 -24.41
CA THR A 161 4.19 0.26 -25.67
C THR A 161 5.44 1.06 -25.35
N PHE A 162 6.52 0.80 -26.08
CA PHE A 162 7.74 1.60 -25.95
C PHE A 162 7.42 3.09 -26.13
N PRO A 163 7.83 3.99 -25.21
CA PRO A 163 7.42 5.38 -25.26
C PRO A 163 7.98 6.11 -26.50
N ALA A 164 7.16 6.93 -27.15
CA ALA A 164 7.56 7.63 -28.36
C ALA A 164 8.56 8.75 -28.05
N GLY A 165 9.62 8.84 -28.85
CA GLY A 165 10.63 9.91 -28.71
C GLY A 165 11.75 9.63 -27.69
N GLU A 166 11.66 8.54 -26.93
CA GLU A 166 12.68 8.18 -25.93
C GLU A 166 13.98 7.64 -26.57
N PRO A 167 15.15 7.98 -26.00
CA PRO A 167 16.42 7.35 -26.37
C PRO A 167 16.44 5.86 -25.96
N GLY A 168 17.27 5.06 -26.61
CA GLY A 168 17.51 3.66 -26.27
C GLY A 168 16.75 2.61 -27.07
N ASN A 169 16.92 1.35 -26.63
CA ASN A 169 16.58 0.14 -27.39
C ASN A 169 15.49 -0.69 -26.67
N SER A 170 15.31 -0.45 -25.37
CA SER A 170 14.34 -1.11 -24.50
C SER A 170 13.79 -0.16 -23.44
N ALA A 171 12.51 -0.29 -23.12
CA ALA A 171 11.84 0.42 -22.02
C ALA A 171 11.35 -0.60 -20.99
N SER A 172 11.80 -0.45 -19.75
CA SER A 172 11.39 -1.29 -18.62
C SER A 172 10.36 -0.55 -17.77
N PHE A 173 9.22 -1.18 -17.53
CA PHE A 173 8.10 -0.64 -16.77
C PHE A 173 8.09 -1.18 -15.34
N TYR A 174 7.73 -0.30 -14.41
CA TYR A 174 7.73 -0.56 -12.98
C TYR A 174 6.44 -0.07 -12.33
N LEU A 175 6.00 -0.78 -11.29
CA LEU A 175 4.98 -0.33 -10.35
C LEU A 175 5.66 0.30 -9.15
N GLY A 176 5.58 1.62 -9.01
CA GLY A 176 6.02 2.36 -7.83
C GLY A 176 4.87 2.84 -6.96
N ILE A 177 5.24 3.36 -5.80
CA ILE A 177 4.37 4.07 -4.86
C ILE A 177 4.67 5.57 -4.98
N GLY A 178 3.70 6.33 -5.46
CA GLY A 178 3.70 7.79 -5.34
C GLY A 178 2.92 8.24 -4.11
N TYR A 179 2.91 9.54 -3.84
CA TYR A 179 2.15 10.12 -2.75
C TYR A 179 1.42 11.39 -3.20
N ASP A 180 0.18 11.53 -2.73
CA ASP A 180 -0.57 12.78 -2.79
C ASP A 180 -0.73 13.35 -1.38
N GLU A 181 -0.69 14.67 -1.26
CA GLU A 181 -1.03 15.34 -0.02
C GLU A 181 -2.54 15.51 0.06
N VAL A 182 -3.18 14.86 1.03
CA VAL A 182 -4.65 14.82 1.15
C VAL A 182 -5.07 15.20 2.57
N THR A 183 -6.04 16.10 2.69
CA THR A 183 -6.67 16.43 3.97
C THR A 183 -7.96 15.62 4.14
N TYR A 184 -8.04 14.83 5.20
CA TYR A 184 -9.25 14.10 5.61
C TYR A 184 -9.99 14.84 6.71
N THR A 185 -11.32 14.88 6.62
CA THR A 185 -12.22 15.53 7.58
C THR A 185 -13.25 14.54 8.11
N TYR A 186 -13.42 14.50 9.42
CA TYR A 186 -14.36 13.63 10.13
C TYR A 186 -15.11 14.43 11.20
N ASP A 187 -16.33 14.00 11.50
CA ASP A 187 -17.05 14.41 12.70
C ASP A 187 -16.81 13.38 13.80
N ILE A 188 -16.64 13.82 15.05
CA ILE A 188 -16.53 12.95 16.21
C ILE A 188 -17.79 13.04 17.07
N TYR A 189 -18.31 11.87 17.43
CA TYR A 189 -19.49 11.72 18.25
C TYR A 189 -19.19 10.87 19.48
N ASP A 190 -19.72 11.29 20.62
CA ASP A 190 -19.65 10.55 21.87
C ASP A 190 -21.04 9.96 22.18
N VAL A 191 -21.07 8.69 22.55
CA VAL A 191 -22.29 7.94 22.84
C VAL A 191 -22.38 7.66 24.32
N TYR A 192 -23.53 8.01 24.90
CA TYR A 192 -23.82 7.87 26.31
C TYR A 192 -25.12 7.08 26.52
N LEU A 193 -25.17 6.36 27.63
CA LEU A 193 -26.40 5.77 28.16
C LEU A 193 -27.20 6.86 28.89
N GLY A 194 -28.43 7.11 28.45
CA GLY A 194 -29.30 8.13 29.04
C GLY A 194 -29.75 7.79 30.46
N SER A 195 -29.70 8.78 31.35
CA SER A 195 -30.33 8.69 32.67
C SER A 195 -31.86 8.73 32.56
N GLY A 196 -32.53 7.62 32.87
CA GLY A 196 -33.99 7.60 33.01
C GLY A 196 -34.40 8.43 34.22
N SER A 197 -35.16 9.50 34.00
CA SER A 197 -35.76 10.32 35.06
C SER A 197 -36.91 9.57 35.75
N GLY A 198 -36.58 8.58 36.59
CA GLY A 198 -37.54 7.95 37.49
C GLY A 198 -37.37 6.43 37.64
N GLY A 199 -36.44 6.00 38.50
CA GLY A 199 -36.45 4.67 39.16
C GLY A 199 -36.42 3.40 38.30
N GLY A 200 -36.57 3.48 36.98
CA GLY A 200 -36.48 2.38 36.02
C GLY A 200 -35.21 2.51 35.18
N MET A 201 -34.65 1.37 34.77
CA MET A 201 -33.46 1.29 33.92
C MET A 201 -33.61 2.22 32.70
N GLY A 202 -32.70 3.19 32.58
CA GLY A 202 -32.75 4.28 31.60
C GLY A 202 -32.94 3.79 30.17
N THR A 203 -33.88 4.41 29.47
CA THR A 203 -34.31 4.00 28.14
C THR A 203 -33.49 4.73 27.08
N GLY A 204 -32.56 4.02 26.44
CA GLY A 204 -31.91 4.41 25.18
C GLY A 204 -30.49 4.98 25.29
N ASN A 205 -29.73 4.78 24.20
CA ASN A 205 -28.47 5.47 23.95
C ASN A 205 -28.80 6.85 23.35
N TYR A 206 -28.02 7.86 23.69
CA TYR A 206 -28.04 9.14 22.99
C TYR A 206 -26.63 9.54 22.56
N THR A 207 -26.55 10.42 21.56
CA THR A 207 -25.30 10.80 20.93
C THR A 207 -25.09 12.31 21.00
N LYS A 208 -23.85 12.73 21.30
CA LYS A 208 -23.42 14.12 21.30
C LYS A 208 -22.31 14.32 20.26
N ASN A 209 -22.52 15.23 19.30
CA ASN A 209 -21.41 15.66 18.44
C ASN A 209 -20.45 16.53 19.26
N ARG A 210 -19.16 16.17 19.27
CA ARG A 210 -18.14 16.87 20.04
C ARG A 210 -17.43 17.93 19.19
N ALA A 211 -17.12 17.62 17.93
CA ALA A 211 -16.43 18.52 17.00
C ALA A 211 -16.35 17.93 15.58
N THR A 212 -15.89 18.76 14.64
CA THR A 212 -15.30 18.33 13.37
C THR A 212 -13.78 18.41 13.47
N VAL A 213 -13.09 17.35 13.08
CA VAL A 213 -11.62 17.25 13.10
C VAL A 213 -11.08 16.97 11.70
N GLY A 214 -9.85 17.39 11.44
CA GLY A 214 -9.19 17.12 10.17
C GLY A 214 -7.68 17.02 10.32
N THR A 215 -7.06 16.22 9.46
CA THR A 215 -5.60 16.09 9.38
C THR A 215 -5.17 15.92 7.93
N THR A 216 -3.94 16.34 7.65
CA THR A 216 -3.30 16.18 6.33
C THR A 216 -2.35 15.00 6.39
N ILE A 217 -2.44 14.14 5.38
CA ILE A 217 -1.61 12.96 5.22
C ILE A 217 -0.94 12.96 3.84
N ASP A 218 0.15 12.22 3.75
CA ASP A 218 0.72 11.72 2.51
C ASP A 218 0.06 10.37 2.24
N SER A 219 -0.91 10.38 1.33
CA SER A 219 -1.67 9.20 0.93
C SER A 219 -0.89 8.47 -0.16
N PRO A 220 -0.51 7.19 0.04
CA PRO A 220 0.13 6.41 -1.00
C PRO A 220 -0.79 6.26 -2.21
N LYS A 221 -0.24 6.27 -3.41
CA LYS A 221 -0.97 5.98 -4.65
C LYS A 221 -0.16 5.10 -5.58
N LYS A 222 -0.85 4.41 -6.47
CA LYS A 222 -0.23 3.63 -7.56
C LYS A 222 0.39 4.59 -8.58
N VAL A 223 1.65 4.36 -8.93
CA VAL A 223 2.33 5.02 -10.05
C VAL A 223 2.98 3.97 -10.94
N VAL A 224 2.65 3.96 -12.23
CA VAL A 224 3.38 3.17 -13.23
C VAL A 224 4.32 4.08 -14.00
N TYR A 225 5.59 3.72 -14.05
CA TYR A 225 6.61 4.49 -14.76
C TYR A 225 7.52 3.59 -15.61
N SER A 226 8.16 4.17 -16.61
CA SER A 226 9.14 3.47 -17.45
C SER A 226 10.53 4.07 -17.35
N ARG A 227 11.55 3.24 -17.54
CA ARG A 227 12.95 3.66 -17.74
C ARG A 227 13.48 3.08 -19.04
N THR A 228 14.10 3.92 -19.85
CA THR A 228 14.73 3.50 -21.11
C THR A 228 16.20 3.15 -20.90
N ALA A 229 16.68 2.15 -21.63
CA ALA A 229 18.06 1.70 -21.59
C ALA A 229 18.60 1.46 -23.00
N SER A 230 19.90 1.75 -23.17
CA SER A 230 20.67 1.42 -24.37
C SER A 230 21.66 0.31 -23.99
N TYR A 231 21.35 -0.92 -24.37
CA TYR A 231 22.32 -2.03 -24.36
C TYR A 231 23.07 -2.07 -25.68
#